data_AF-A0A350M7T5-F1
#
_entry.id   AF-A0A350M7T5-F1
#
_cell.length_a   1.000
_cell.length_b   1.000
_cell.length_c   1.000
_cell.angle_alpha   90.00
_cell.angle_beta   90.00
_cell.angle_gamma   90.00
#
_symmetry.space_group_name_H-M   'P 1'
#
loop_
_entity.id
_entity.type
_entity.pdbx_description
1 polymer ?
#
loop_
_entity_poly.entity_id
_entity_poly.type
_entity_poly.pdbx_seq_one_letter_code
_entity_poly.pdbx_strand_id
1 'polypeptide(L)'
;MHILMNILWLYFLGQIFQDLLGEKRLVSTYILGGLSGAVLYILAYNIFPVFSDVLPVASAMGASASVMAIIIAIATKVPNYVIRLIFIGDVKLKYIALVFIVLDLISLGGGNAGGHMAHLGGAIFGFTYIKRLDSGIDASVGFYRWVSAFSSFFKSQKGKKVRMVYKNKSNPRTSTSGSWHNQETVDGILDKISKSGYDSLSKEEKDILFRASQNN
;
A
#
# COMPACT_ATOMS: atom_id res chain seq x y z
N MET A 1 -6.85 -14.60 -24.93
CA MET A 1 -5.41 -14.27 -25.07
C MET A 1 -4.97 -13.05 -24.25
N HIS A 2 -5.76 -11.98 -24.10
CA HIS A 2 -5.32 -10.75 -23.39
C HIS A 2 -5.01 -10.92 -21.89
N ILE A 3 -5.77 -11.72 -21.15
CA ILE A 3 -5.60 -11.89 -19.70
C ILE A 3 -4.27 -12.58 -19.36
N LEU A 4 -3.95 -13.67 -20.06
CA LEU A 4 -2.71 -14.42 -19.84
C LEU A 4 -1.49 -13.53 -20.00
N MET A 5 -1.47 -12.72 -21.07
CA MET A 5 -0.33 -11.86 -21.35
C MET A 5 -0.20 -10.73 -20.33
N ASN A 6 -1.32 -10.14 -19.89
CA ASN A 6 -1.32 -9.16 -18.80
C ASN A 6 -0.74 -9.74 -17.50
N ILE A 7 -1.17 -10.94 -17.10
CA ILE A 7 -0.69 -11.58 -15.87
C ILE A 7 0.80 -11.94 -16.00
N LEU A 8 1.23 -12.44 -17.17
CA LEU A 8 2.62 -12.80 -17.42
C LEU A 8 3.56 -11.59 -17.29
N TRP A 9 3.24 -10.49 -17.96
CA TRP A 9 4.05 -9.27 -17.90
C TRP A 9 3.99 -8.62 -16.52
N LEU A 10 2.81 -8.60 -15.89
CA LEU A 10 2.66 -8.12 -14.53
C LEU A 10 3.49 -8.93 -13.55
N TYR A 11 3.55 -10.25 -13.69
CA TYR A 11 4.33 -11.11 -12.82
C TYR A 11 5.82 -10.82 -12.94
N PHE A 12 6.38 -10.93 -14.15
CA PHE A 12 7.83 -10.76 -14.35
C PHE A 12 8.30 -9.34 -14.07
N LEU A 13 7.62 -8.34 -14.62
CA LEU A 13 8.03 -6.95 -14.44
C LEU A 13 7.60 -6.40 -13.07
N GLY A 14 6.52 -6.92 -12.50
CA GLY A 14 6.11 -6.59 -11.14
C GLY A 14 7.11 -7.07 -10.10
N GLN A 15 7.72 -8.25 -10.27
CA GLN A 15 8.83 -8.70 -9.43
C GLN A 15 10.03 -7.75 -9.50
N ILE A 16 10.50 -7.45 -10.72
CA ILE A 16 11.63 -6.51 -10.92
C ILE A 16 11.30 -5.13 -10.34
N PHE A 17 10.06 -4.66 -10.54
CA PHE A 17 9.59 -3.39 -9.98
C PHE A 17 9.61 -3.43 -8.46
N GLN A 18 9.05 -4.48 -7.84
CA GLN A 18 9.00 -4.63 -6.40
C GLN A 18 10.41 -4.65 -5.79
N ASP A 19 11.35 -5.36 -6.40
CA ASP A 19 12.73 -5.45 -5.92
C ASP A 19 13.45 -4.10 -6.00
N LEU A 20 13.18 -3.31 -7.05
CA LEU A 20 13.88 -2.04 -7.27
C LEU A 20 13.22 -0.82 -6.61
N LEU A 21 11.89 -0.83 -6.49
CA LEU A 21 11.10 0.35 -6.10
C LEU A 21 10.19 0.10 -4.89
N GLY A 22 9.90 -1.16 -4.56
CA GLY A 22 9.06 -1.56 -3.45
C GLY A 22 7.59 -1.81 -3.80
N GLU A 23 6.94 -2.65 -3.00
CA GLU A 23 5.56 -3.12 -3.19
C GLU A 23 4.53 -1.97 -3.23
N LYS A 24 4.66 -0.99 -2.32
CA LYS A 24 3.75 0.15 -2.26
C LYS A 24 3.73 0.92 -3.58
N ARG A 25 4.91 1.13 -4.16
CA ARG A 25 5.03 1.83 -5.43
C ARG A 25 4.45 1.00 -6.58
N LEU A 26 4.65 -0.32 -6.57
CA LEU A 26 4.05 -1.22 -7.56
C LEU A 26 2.51 -1.11 -7.57
N VAL A 27 1.89 -1.28 -6.40
CA VAL A 27 0.42 -1.21 -6.26
C VAL A 27 -0.12 0.15 -6.66
N SER A 28 0.50 1.24 -6.18
CA SER A 28 0.08 2.59 -6.57
C SER A 28 0.26 2.84 -8.06
N THR A 29 1.32 2.33 -8.69
CA THR A 29 1.56 2.48 -10.13
C THR A 29 0.53 1.72 -10.94
N TYR A 30 0.19 0.51 -10.53
CA TYR A 30 -0.85 -0.30 -11.17
C TYR A 30 -2.20 0.42 -11.13
N ILE A 31 -2.62 0.89 -9.96
CA ILE A 31 -3.94 1.53 -9.78
C ILE A 31 -3.98 2.90 -10.47
N LEU A 32 -3.01 3.78 -10.19
CA LEU A 32 -2.99 5.12 -10.77
C LEU A 32 -2.73 5.09 -12.28
N GLY A 33 -1.93 4.14 -12.77
CA GLY A 33 -1.72 3.93 -14.20
C GLY A 33 -3.00 3.50 -14.91
N GLY A 34 -3.77 2.58 -14.30
CA GLY A 34 -5.09 2.19 -14.80
C GLY A 34 -6.07 3.36 -14.82
N LEU A 35 -6.11 4.15 -13.75
CA LEU A 35 -6.95 5.36 -13.67
C LEU A 35 -6.54 6.41 -14.71
N SER A 36 -5.24 6.64 -14.92
CA SER A 36 -4.72 7.52 -15.97
C SER A 36 -5.16 7.04 -17.36
N GLY A 37 -5.08 5.73 -17.61
CA GLY A 37 -5.61 5.12 -18.83
C GLY A 37 -7.11 5.32 -19.00
N ALA A 38 -7.90 5.11 -17.94
CA ALA A 38 -9.34 5.34 -17.96
C ALA A 38 -9.69 6.82 -18.24
N VAL A 39 -8.97 7.75 -17.64
CA VAL A 39 -9.12 9.19 -17.91
C VAL A 39 -8.83 9.48 -19.38
N LEU A 40 -7.71 8.99 -19.92
CA LEU A 40 -7.36 9.26 -21.32
C LEU A 40 -8.34 8.59 -22.30
N TYR A 41 -8.84 7.40 -21.99
CA TYR A 41 -9.93 6.76 -22.72
C TYR A 41 -11.17 7.66 -22.76
N ILE A 42 -11.65 8.10 -21.59
CA ILE A 42 -12.85 8.95 -21.50
C ILE A 42 -12.65 10.25 -22.28
N LEU A 43 -11.50 10.91 -22.11
CA LEU A 43 -11.17 12.12 -22.85
C LEU A 43 -11.15 11.87 -24.36
N ALA A 44 -10.57 10.75 -24.81
CA ALA A 44 -10.51 10.44 -26.24
C ALA A 44 -11.91 10.35 -26.86
N TYR A 45 -12.82 9.60 -26.23
CA TYR A 45 -14.20 9.43 -26.70
C TYR A 45 -15.06 10.69 -26.65
N ASN A 46 -14.72 11.66 -25.79
CA ASN A 46 -15.48 12.90 -25.65
C ASN A 46 -14.89 14.08 -26.43
N ILE A 47 -13.60 14.02 -26.82
CA ILE A 47 -12.91 15.11 -27.51
C ILE A 47 -12.79 14.84 -29.01
N PHE A 48 -12.47 13.62 -29.43
CA PHE A 48 -12.19 13.34 -30.84
C PHE A 48 -13.46 12.85 -31.56
N PRO A 49 -13.92 13.56 -32.62
CA PRO A 49 -15.14 13.20 -33.35
C PRO A 49 -15.09 11.80 -33.98
N VAL A 50 -13.89 11.26 -34.25
CA VAL A 50 -13.68 9.92 -34.82
C VAL A 50 -14.29 8.80 -33.97
N PHE A 51 -14.53 9.03 -32.67
CA PHE A 51 -15.15 8.04 -31.78
C PHE A 51 -16.66 8.15 -31.66
N SER A 52 -17.30 9.15 -32.29
CA SER A 52 -18.73 9.46 -32.10
C SER A 52 -19.64 8.29 -32.47
N ASP A 53 -19.35 7.63 -33.60
CA ASP A 53 -20.18 6.55 -34.13
C ASP A 53 -20.09 5.25 -33.30
N VAL A 54 -18.98 5.08 -32.57
CA VAL A 54 -18.70 3.89 -31.75
C VAL A 54 -18.95 4.12 -30.27
N LEU A 55 -19.29 5.35 -29.86
CA LEU A 55 -19.57 5.72 -28.47
C LEU A 55 -20.67 4.84 -27.82
N PRO A 56 -21.80 4.50 -28.49
CA PRO A 56 -22.87 3.71 -27.86
C PRO A 56 -22.45 2.29 -27.46
N VAL A 57 -21.43 1.73 -28.11
CA VAL A 57 -20.89 0.39 -27.86
C VAL A 57 -19.51 0.44 -27.20
N ALA A 58 -19.04 1.63 -26.82
CA ALA A 58 -17.74 1.83 -26.23
C ALA A 58 -17.65 1.15 -24.86
N SER A 59 -16.62 0.33 -24.66
CA SER A 59 -16.35 -0.29 -23.37
C SER A 59 -14.86 -0.26 -23.04
N ALA A 60 -14.53 0.27 -21.85
CA ALA A 60 -13.19 0.20 -21.30
C ALA A 60 -13.13 -0.96 -20.31
N MET A 61 -12.47 -2.05 -20.71
CA MET A 61 -12.33 -3.24 -19.87
C MET A 61 -10.90 -3.78 -19.91
N GLY A 62 -10.35 -4.09 -18.74
CA GLY A 62 -9.10 -4.82 -18.59
C GLY A 62 -8.03 -4.11 -17.77
N ALA A 63 -6.99 -4.88 -17.45
CA ALA A 63 -5.83 -4.46 -16.65
C ALA A 63 -4.69 -3.86 -17.49
N SER A 64 -4.80 -3.86 -18.81
CA SER A 64 -3.67 -3.64 -19.70
C SER A 64 -3.10 -2.22 -19.62
N ALA A 65 -3.90 -1.19 -19.34
CA ALA A 65 -3.39 0.15 -19.05
C ALA A 65 -2.49 0.18 -17.79
N SER A 66 -2.89 -0.54 -16.74
CA SER A 66 -2.09 -0.69 -15.52
C SER A 66 -0.79 -1.45 -15.77
N VAL A 67 -0.84 -2.52 -16.58
CA VAL A 67 0.36 -3.28 -16.97
C VAL A 67 1.30 -2.44 -17.83
N MET A 68 0.76 -1.67 -18.78
CA MET A 68 1.54 -0.72 -19.58
C MET A 68 2.24 0.31 -18.69
N ALA A 69 1.57 0.83 -17.67
CA ALA A 69 2.19 1.74 -16.70
C ALA A 69 3.40 1.10 -16.00
N ILE A 70 3.31 -0.17 -15.60
CA ILE A 70 4.42 -0.91 -14.97
C ILE A 70 5.57 -1.13 -15.97
N ILE A 71 5.27 -1.58 -17.18
CA ILE A 71 6.28 -1.79 -18.24
C ILE A 71 7.07 -0.51 -18.47
N ILE A 72 6.37 0.60 -18.69
CA ILE A 72 7.01 1.88 -19.00
C ILE A 72 7.73 2.44 -17.78
N ALA A 73 7.18 2.31 -16.58
CA ALA A 73 7.86 2.74 -15.37
C ALA A 73 9.19 2.00 -15.19
N ILE A 74 9.19 0.66 -15.22
CA ILE A 74 10.41 -0.10 -14.98
C ILE A 74 11.45 0.10 -16.08
N ALA A 75 11.01 0.18 -17.35
CA ALA A 75 11.90 0.49 -18.47
C ALA A 75 12.44 1.93 -18.43
N THR A 76 11.70 2.87 -17.85
CA THR A 76 12.19 4.25 -17.62
C THR A 76 13.23 4.27 -16.51
N LYS A 77 13.02 3.49 -15.44
CA LYS A 77 13.90 3.48 -14.26
C LYS A 77 15.23 2.78 -14.54
N VAL A 78 15.19 1.62 -15.19
CA VAL A 78 16.37 0.79 -15.47
C VAL A 78 16.38 0.32 -16.93
N PRO A 79 16.54 1.23 -17.91
CA PRO A 79 16.37 0.93 -19.34
C PRO A 79 17.31 -0.15 -19.88
N ASN A 80 18.49 -0.31 -19.27
CA ASN A 80 19.50 -1.28 -19.68
C ASN A 80 19.44 -2.60 -18.90
N TYR A 81 18.49 -2.77 -17.97
CA TYR A 81 18.27 -4.05 -17.29
C TYR A 81 17.92 -5.13 -18.33
N VAL A 82 18.58 -6.28 -18.23
CA VAL A 82 18.46 -7.37 -19.19
C VAL A 82 17.54 -8.45 -18.63
N ILE A 83 16.55 -8.84 -19.42
CA ILE A 83 15.67 -9.97 -19.15
C ILE A 83 15.95 -11.03 -20.20
N ARG A 84 16.09 -12.29 -19.77
CA ARG A 84 16.19 -13.44 -20.68
C ARG A 84 14.80 -13.93 -21.07
N LEU A 85 14.46 -13.77 -22.35
CA LEU A 85 13.24 -14.30 -22.94
C LEU A 85 13.51 -15.68 -23.52
N ILE A 86 12.59 -16.64 -23.27
CA ILE A 86 12.78 -18.07 -23.61
C ILE A 86 13.12 -18.30 -25.10
N PHE A 87 12.54 -17.52 -26.01
CA PHE A 87 12.72 -17.70 -27.46
C PHE A 87 13.65 -16.67 -28.14
N ILE A 88 13.99 -15.57 -27.46
CA ILE A 88 14.72 -14.44 -28.05
C ILE A 88 16.12 -14.28 -27.42
N GLY A 89 16.31 -14.77 -26.18
CA GLY A 89 17.53 -14.56 -25.41
C GLY A 89 17.48 -13.25 -24.61
N ASP A 90 18.65 -12.64 -24.43
CA ASP A 90 18.86 -11.51 -23.53
C ASP A 90 18.40 -10.19 -24.17
N VAL A 91 17.36 -9.57 -23.60
CA VAL A 91 16.75 -8.34 -24.13
C VAL A 91 16.69 -7.26 -23.05
N LYS A 92 17.10 -6.03 -23.41
CA LYS A 92 17.01 -4.88 -22.49
C LYS A 92 15.56 -4.38 -22.36
N LEU A 93 15.17 -3.95 -21.16
CA LEU A 93 13.83 -3.42 -20.87
C LEU A 93 13.38 -2.31 -21.81
N LYS A 94 14.28 -1.40 -22.21
CA LYS A 94 13.95 -0.33 -23.16
C LYS A 94 13.43 -0.84 -24.50
N TYR A 95 13.92 -1.98 -24.98
CA TYR A 95 13.46 -2.57 -26.24
C TYR A 95 12.09 -3.25 -26.06
N ILE A 96 11.86 -3.88 -24.91
CA ILE A 96 10.54 -4.42 -24.56
C ILE A 96 9.52 -3.28 -24.57
N ALA A 97 9.77 -2.21 -23.82
CA ALA A 97 8.89 -1.03 -23.79
C ALA A 97 8.67 -0.41 -25.18
N LEU A 98 9.72 -0.28 -25.98
CA LEU A 98 9.61 0.25 -27.35
C LEU A 98 8.70 -0.62 -28.22
N VAL A 99 8.87 -1.94 -28.20
CA VAL A 99 8.02 -2.87 -28.96
C VAL A 99 6.56 -2.75 -28.51
N PHE A 100 6.30 -2.70 -27.20
CA PHE A 100 4.95 -2.50 -26.68
C PHE A 100 4.32 -1.20 -27.19
N ILE A 101 5.02 -0.07 -27.11
CA ILE A 101 4.52 1.22 -27.61
C ILE A 101 4.29 1.18 -29.12
N VAL A 102 5.24 0.66 -29.90
CA VAL A 102 5.14 0.65 -31.36
C VAL A 102 3.98 -0.24 -31.83
N LEU A 103 3.84 -1.44 -31.27
CA LEU A 103 2.71 -2.32 -31.59
C LEU A 103 1.38 -1.70 -31.20
N ASP A 104 1.34 -1.01 -30.06
CA ASP A 104 0.14 -0.32 -29.59
C ASP A 104 -0.26 0.82 -30.53
N LEU A 105 0.70 1.63 -30.97
CA LEU A 105 0.48 2.74 -31.91
C LEU A 105 0.06 2.26 -33.30
N ILE A 106 0.67 1.19 -33.82
CA ILE A 106 0.25 0.60 -35.11
C ILE A 106 -1.19 0.09 -35.03
N SER A 107 -1.59 -0.42 -33.87
CA SER A 107 -2.93 -0.98 -33.65
C SER A 107 -4.02 0.10 -33.43
N LEU A 108 -3.65 1.38 -33.27
CA LEU A 108 -4.60 2.49 -33.13
C LEU A 108 -5.58 2.60 -34.31
N GLY A 109 -5.15 2.24 -35.53
CA GLY A 109 -6.03 2.24 -36.71
C GLY A 109 -7.01 1.07 -36.78
N GLY A 110 -6.96 0.13 -35.82
CA GLY A 110 -7.83 -1.04 -35.76
C GLY A 110 -9.12 -0.81 -34.97
N GLY A 111 -9.93 -1.88 -34.82
CA GLY A 111 -11.25 -1.81 -34.18
C GLY A 111 -11.28 -1.52 -32.67
N ASN A 112 -10.13 -1.31 -32.01
CA ASN A 112 -10.03 -1.02 -30.58
C ASN A 112 -9.18 0.23 -30.28
N ALA A 113 -9.29 1.26 -31.13
CA ALA A 113 -8.58 2.53 -30.95
C ALA A 113 -8.73 3.13 -29.53
N GLY A 114 -9.91 2.99 -28.92
CA GLY A 114 -10.16 3.38 -27.54
C GLY A 114 -9.27 2.69 -26.51
N GLY A 115 -9.13 1.36 -26.59
CA GLY A 115 -8.25 0.60 -25.70
C GLY A 115 -6.78 1.01 -25.81
N HIS A 116 -6.31 1.32 -27.04
CA HIS A 116 -4.96 1.83 -27.27
C HIS A 116 -4.76 3.23 -26.66
N MET A 117 -5.78 4.10 -26.70
CA MET A 117 -5.75 5.36 -25.95
C MET A 117 -5.63 5.14 -24.43
N ALA A 118 -6.28 4.11 -23.88
CA ALA A 118 -6.12 3.76 -22.48
C ALA A 118 -4.68 3.29 -22.16
N HIS A 119 -4.07 2.49 -23.03
CA HIS A 119 -2.67 2.07 -22.88
C HIS A 119 -1.71 3.25 -22.90
N LEU A 120 -1.92 4.20 -23.82
CA LEU A 120 -1.13 5.43 -23.87
C LEU A 120 -1.23 6.22 -22.56
N GLY A 121 -2.41 6.29 -21.95
CA GLY A 121 -2.60 6.95 -20.64
C GLY A 121 -1.85 6.25 -19.52
N GLY A 122 -1.78 4.92 -19.55
CA GLY A 122 -0.94 4.12 -18.64
C GLY A 122 0.56 4.37 -18.87
N ALA A 123 1.00 4.37 -20.14
CA ALA A 123 2.38 4.63 -20.52
C ALA A 123 2.86 6.02 -20.07
N ILE A 124 2.06 7.06 -20.33
CA ILE A 124 2.32 8.44 -19.89
C ILE A 124 2.46 8.48 -18.36
N PHE A 125 1.56 7.83 -17.63
CA PHE A 125 1.65 7.78 -16.17
C PHE A 125 2.94 7.09 -15.71
N GLY A 126 3.26 5.91 -16.24
CA GLY A 126 4.47 5.16 -15.85
C GLY A 126 5.76 5.97 -16.06
N PHE A 127 5.89 6.62 -17.23
CA PHE A 127 7.03 7.47 -17.53
C PHE A 127 7.11 8.67 -16.59
N THR A 128 6.03 9.43 -16.46
CA THR A 128 6.00 10.65 -15.65
C THR A 128 6.15 10.36 -14.15
N TYR A 129 5.58 9.25 -13.66
CA TYR A 129 5.75 8.81 -12.27
C TYR A 129 7.22 8.60 -11.94
N ILE A 130 7.97 7.87 -12.77
CA ILE A 130 9.39 7.62 -12.52
C ILE A 130 10.22 8.89 -12.62
N LYS A 131 9.96 9.77 -13.60
CA LYS A 131 10.66 11.06 -13.68
C LYS A 131 10.45 11.92 -12.44
N ARG A 132 9.23 11.92 -11.89
CA ARG A 132 8.92 12.62 -10.63
C ARG A 132 9.55 11.94 -9.43
N LEU A 133 9.53 10.61 -9.40
CA LEU A 133 10.14 9.82 -8.33
C LEU A 133 11.65 10.04 -8.26
N ASP A 134 12.34 10.06 -9.41
CA ASP A 134 13.77 10.37 -9.51
C ASP A 134 14.08 11.80 -9.05
N SER A 135 13.11 12.71 -9.16
CA SER A 135 13.18 14.07 -8.63
C SER A 135 12.76 14.18 -7.15
N GLY A 136 12.54 13.05 -6.47
CA GLY A 136 12.17 12.98 -5.04
C GLY A 136 10.66 13.10 -4.75
N ILE A 137 9.81 13.20 -5.77
CA ILE A 137 8.35 13.33 -5.61
C ILE A 137 7.70 11.95 -5.80
N ASP A 138 7.28 11.33 -4.69
CA ASP A 138 6.66 10.01 -4.70
C ASP A 138 5.12 10.09 -4.63
N ALA A 139 4.46 9.93 -5.78
CA ALA A 139 3.00 9.92 -5.88
C ALA A 139 2.33 8.78 -5.07
N SER A 140 3.06 7.70 -4.75
CA SER A 140 2.52 6.61 -3.93
C SER A 140 2.17 7.08 -2.52
N VAL A 141 2.92 8.03 -1.96
CA VAL A 141 2.67 8.60 -0.62
C VAL A 141 1.31 9.31 -0.60
N GLY A 142 1.00 10.10 -1.62
CA GLY A 142 -0.29 10.77 -1.76
C GLY A 142 -1.43 9.77 -1.93
N PHE A 143 -1.23 8.76 -2.77
CA PHE A 143 -2.20 7.68 -2.98
C PHE A 143 -2.56 6.96 -1.68
N TYR A 144 -1.57 6.50 -0.90
CA TYR A 144 -1.84 5.80 0.36
C TYR A 144 -2.46 6.68 1.44
N ARG A 145 -2.16 7.99 1.46
CA ARG A 145 -2.84 8.95 2.33
C ARG A 145 -4.32 9.08 1.96
N TRP A 146 -4.65 9.10 0.67
CA TRP A 146 -6.03 9.14 0.21
C TRP A 146 -6.76 7.83 0.51
N VAL A 147 -6.15 6.68 0.21
CA VAL A 147 -6.73 5.35 0.50
C VAL A 147 -6.98 5.17 2.00
N SER A 148 -6.05 5.60 2.86
CA SER A 148 -6.23 5.49 4.31
C SER A 148 -7.35 6.40 4.82
N ALA A 149 -7.42 7.65 4.33
CA ALA A 149 -8.51 8.57 4.63
C ALA A 149 -9.88 8.01 4.20
N PHE A 150 -9.97 7.49 2.98
CA PHE A 150 -11.18 6.83 2.48
C PHE A 150 -11.54 5.62 3.35
N SER A 151 -10.58 4.74 3.66
CA SER A 151 -10.83 3.58 4.51
C SER A 151 -11.29 3.93 5.92
N SER A 152 -10.88 5.09 6.44
CA SER A 152 -11.30 5.59 7.75
C SER A 152 -12.77 6.01 7.78
N PHE A 153 -13.34 6.40 6.63
CA PHE A 153 -14.76 6.70 6.49
C PHE A 153 -15.64 5.43 6.57
N PHE A 154 -15.13 4.30 6.07
CA PHE A 154 -15.82 3.01 6.13
C PHE A 154 -15.54 2.20 7.40
N LYS A 155 -14.46 2.51 8.12
CA LYS A 155 -14.23 1.98 9.46
C LYS A 155 -15.13 2.72 10.44
N SER A 156 -16.35 2.20 10.61
CA SER A 156 -17.22 2.49 11.76
C SER A 156 -16.38 2.51 13.05
N GLN A 157 -16.56 3.53 13.89
CA GLN A 157 -15.92 3.65 15.20
C GLN A 157 -16.31 2.48 16.12
N LYS A 158 -15.79 1.28 15.87
CA LYS A 158 -15.82 0.20 16.85
C LYS A 158 -14.78 0.50 17.91
N GLY A 159 -15.26 1.14 18.99
CA GLY A 159 -14.68 0.99 20.32
C GLY A 159 -13.71 2.09 20.76
N LYS A 160 -14.16 3.36 20.81
CA LYS A 160 -13.66 4.22 21.89
C LYS A 160 -14.21 3.64 23.19
N LYS A 161 -13.44 2.80 23.89
CA LYS A 161 -13.77 2.39 25.26
C LYS A 161 -13.90 3.67 26.08
N VAL A 162 -15.13 4.02 26.46
CA VAL A 162 -15.40 5.16 27.33
C VAL A 162 -14.70 4.87 28.64
N ARG A 163 -13.62 5.60 28.93
CA ARG A 163 -12.96 5.55 30.23
C ARG A 163 -13.94 6.20 31.21
N MET A 164 -14.71 5.39 31.93
CA MET A 164 -15.60 5.85 32.99
C MET A 164 -14.75 6.53 34.06
N VAL A 165 -14.70 7.86 34.03
CA VAL A 165 -14.14 8.65 35.14
C VAL A 165 -15.18 8.59 36.25
N TYR A 166 -14.98 7.69 37.21
CA TYR A 166 -15.76 7.69 38.44
C TYR A 166 -15.47 9.01 39.18
N LYS A 167 -16.44 9.92 39.16
CA LYS A 167 -16.43 11.13 39.98
C LYS A 167 -16.81 10.70 41.39
N ASN A 168 -15.82 10.48 42.26
CA ASN A 168 -16.10 10.03 43.62
C ASN A 168 -16.65 11.20 44.44
N LYS A 169 -17.91 11.08 44.84
CA LYS A 169 -18.63 12.02 45.69
C LYS A 169 -18.17 11.78 47.13
N SER A 170 -17.64 12.82 47.76
CA SER A 170 -17.27 12.82 49.17
C SER A 170 -18.43 12.38 50.07
N ASN A 171 -18.27 11.31 50.84
CA ASN A 171 -18.89 11.18 52.16
C ASN A 171 -18.07 10.22 53.07
N PRO A 172 -18.01 10.48 54.39
CA PRO A 172 -16.94 9.99 55.26
C PRO A 172 -17.26 8.66 55.95
N ARG A 173 -16.17 7.91 56.17
CA ARG A 173 -15.93 6.91 57.24
C ARG A 173 -17.05 5.91 57.57
N THR A 174 -16.79 4.64 57.25
CA THR A 174 -16.73 3.56 58.26
C THR A 174 -15.91 2.39 57.72
N SER A 175 -14.97 1.95 58.55
CA SER A 175 -14.00 0.89 58.35
C SER A 175 -14.63 -0.50 58.46
N THR A 176 -14.42 -1.37 57.48
CA THR A 176 -14.30 -2.82 57.72
C THR A 176 -13.63 -3.54 56.53
N SER A 177 -12.43 -4.07 56.80
CA SER A 177 -11.80 -5.27 56.23
C SER A 177 -11.85 -5.56 54.72
N GLY A 178 -10.66 -5.52 54.09
CA GLY A 178 -10.27 -6.53 53.09
C GLY A 178 -10.01 -6.03 51.67
N SER A 179 -8.93 -5.28 51.44
CA SER A 179 -8.36 -5.14 50.10
C SER A 179 -6.86 -4.90 50.20
N TRP A 180 -6.10 -5.98 50.33
CA TRP A 180 -4.64 -5.97 50.31
C TRP A 180 -4.19 -6.27 48.89
N HIS A 181 -3.84 -5.22 48.13
CA HIS A 181 -2.78 -5.22 47.12
C HIS A 181 -2.58 -3.79 46.64
N ASN A 182 -1.66 -3.06 47.29
CA ASN A 182 -1.05 -1.91 46.63
C ASN A 182 -0.01 -2.48 45.68
N GLN A 183 -0.36 -2.55 44.39
CA GLN A 183 0.58 -2.85 43.31
C GLN A 183 1.84 -1.96 43.42
N GLU A 184 1.65 -0.72 43.87
CA GLU A 184 2.70 0.24 44.16
C GLU A 184 3.71 -0.24 45.23
N THR A 185 3.26 -1.02 46.21
CA THR A 185 4.15 -1.63 47.22
C THR A 185 4.93 -2.80 46.64
N VAL A 186 4.30 -3.62 45.78
CA VAL A 186 4.99 -4.72 45.08
C VAL A 186 6.03 -4.16 44.13
N ASP A 187 5.68 -3.14 43.33
CA ASP A 187 6.57 -2.49 42.38
C ASP A 187 7.75 -1.81 43.09
N GLY A 188 7.50 -1.14 44.23
CA GLY A 188 8.58 -0.56 45.05
C GLY A 188 9.54 -1.61 45.63
N ILE A 189 9.03 -2.79 45.99
CA ILE A 189 9.86 -3.92 46.44
C ILE A 189 10.69 -4.48 45.26
N LEU A 190 10.10 -4.62 44.06
CA LEU A 190 10.82 -5.07 42.87
C LEU A 190 11.96 -4.10 42.47
N ASP A 191 11.72 -2.79 42.59
CA ASP A 191 12.73 -1.76 42.38
C ASP A 191 13.89 -1.86 43.39
N LYS A 192 13.57 -2.19 44.65
CA LYS A 192 14.56 -2.38 45.71
C LYS A 192 15.41 -3.64 45.46
N ILE A 193 14.79 -4.74 45.00
CA ILE A 193 15.53 -5.95 44.57
C ILE A 193 16.47 -5.62 43.41
N SER A 194 16.00 -4.86 42.42
CA SER A 194 16.80 -4.46 41.25
C SER A 194 18.07 -3.69 41.62
N LYS A 195 17.98 -2.82 42.65
CA LYS A 195 19.09 -1.96 43.07
C LYS A 195 20.05 -2.61 44.09
N SER A 196 19.52 -3.40 45.03
CA SER A 196 20.27 -3.85 46.21
C SER A 196 20.24 -5.36 46.44
N GLY A 197 19.59 -6.13 45.57
CA GLY A 197 19.48 -7.59 45.67
C GLY A 197 18.40 -8.07 46.66
N TYR A 198 17.99 -9.34 46.52
CA TYR A 198 16.88 -9.93 47.29
C TYR A 198 17.13 -9.98 48.80
N ASP A 199 18.39 -10.08 49.22
CA ASP A 199 18.76 -10.17 50.63
C ASP A 199 18.58 -8.85 51.39
N SER A 200 18.37 -7.74 50.66
CA SER A 200 18.08 -6.42 51.24
C SER A 200 16.63 -6.24 51.72
N LEU A 201 15.76 -7.23 51.51
CA LEU A 201 14.35 -7.19 51.89
C LEU A 201 14.11 -7.60 53.34
N SER A 202 13.21 -6.90 54.02
CA SER A 202 12.70 -7.29 55.33
C SER A 202 11.85 -8.55 55.25
N LYS A 203 11.60 -9.21 56.39
CA LYS A 203 10.76 -10.42 56.43
C LYS A 203 9.34 -10.15 55.93
N GLU A 204 8.83 -8.95 56.21
CA GLU A 204 7.52 -8.48 55.79
C GLU A 204 7.47 -8.23 54.27
N GLU A 205 8.51 -7.60 53.70
CA GLU A 205 8.62 -7.38 52.25
C GLU A 205 8.71 -8.71 51.47
N LYS A 206 9.39 -9.71 52.02
CA LYS A 206 9.48 -11.06 51.43
C LYS A 206 8.14 -11.81 51.46
N ASP A 207 7.38 -11.71 52.55
CA ASP A 207 6.05 -12.33 52.65
C ASP A 207 5.04 -11.68 51.68
N ILE A 208 5.14 -10.36 51.46
CA ILE A 208 4.33 -9.64 50.47
C ILE A 208 4.61 -10.16 49.05
N LEU A 209 5.88 -10.31 48.66
CA LEU A 209 6.24 -10.88 47.35
C LEU A 209 5.78 -12.33 47.19
N PHE A 210 5.95 -13.15 48.22
CA PHE A 210 5.55 -14.56 48.18
C PHE A 210 4.05 -14.70 47.93
N ARG A 211 3.24 -13.93 48.66
CA ARG A 211 1.77 -13.89 48.50
C ARG A 211 1.34 -13.32 47.16
N ALA A 212 2.06 -12.33 46.62
CA ALA A 212 1.80 -11.79 45.29
C ALA A 212 2.06 -12.83 44.18
N SER A 213 3.08 -13.68 44.34
CA SER A 213 3.40 -14.74 43.36
C SER A 213 2.38 -15.87 43.28
N GLN A 214 1.59 -16.11 44.34
CA GLN A 214 0.58 -17.17 44.37
C GLN A 214 -0.74 -16.78 43.68
N ASN A 215 -0.95 -15.50 43.42
CA ASN A 215 -2.19 -14.97 42.82
C ASN A 215 -2.07 -14.68 41.31
N ASN A 216 -1.02 -15.20 40.66
CA ASN A 216 -0.75 -15.09 39.22
C ASN A 216 -0.51 -16.47 38.62
#